data_AF-A0A6L7QL54-F1
#
_entry.id   AF-A0A6L7QL54-F1
#
_cell.length_a   1.000
_cell.length_b   1.000
_cell.length_c   1.000
_cell.angle_alpha   90.00
_cell.angle_beta   90.00
_cell.angle_gamma   90.00
#
_symmetry.space_group_name_H-M   'P 1'
#
loop_
_entity.id
_entity.type
_entity.pdbx_description
1 polymer ?
#
loop_
_entity_poly.entity_id
_entity_poly.type
_entity_poly.pdbx_seq_one_letter_code
_entity_poly.pdbx_strand_id
1 'polypeptide(L)'
;STRALLAEATGTITDDDGATPPEGDSEGDELADSEEDDGEIAFGFSGAVEDQAYTAGTAISALVLPEATGAEGEVTYRVSDLPAGLVFDAATRTISGTPEAATDGAVEITYMAEDSVGEVATLTFSITVNPALSFGDFFDLSN
;
A
#
# COMPACT_ATOMS: atom_id res chain seq x y z
N SER A 1 -42.92 29.28 31.50
CA SER A 1 -44.05 28.55 32.12
C SER A 1 -43.60 27.18 32.57
N THR A 2 -43.89 26.88 33.83
CA THR A 2 -43.67 25.62 34.56
C THR A 2 -44.71 24.56 34.16
N ARG A 3 -44.36 23.26 34.14
CA ARG A 3 -45.06 22.15 34.85
C ARG A 3 -44.67 20.77 34.31
N ALA A 4 -44.26 19.90 35.25
CA ALA A 4 -44.33 18.46 35.12
C ALA A 4 -45.79 17.96 35.27
N LEU A 5 -46.12 16.81 34.68
CA LEU A 5 -47.20 15.96 35.19
C LEU A 5 -46.95 14.48 34.83
N LEU A 6 -47.09 13.65 35.86
CA LEU A 6 -47.08 12.19 35.92
C LEU A 6 -48.47 11.63 35.52
N ALA A 7 -48.55 10.46 34.86
CA ALA A 7 -49.73 9.59 34.93
C ALA A 7 -49.42 8.15 34.47
N GLU A 8 -49.90 7.18 35.24
CA GLU A 8 -49.81 5.74 35.02
C GLU A 8 -51.04 5.18 34.26
N ALA A 9 -50.89 3.93 33.79
CA ALA A 9 -51.86 2.83 33.88
C ALA A 9 -52.44 2.21 32.58
N THR A 10 -52.38 0.86 32.57
CA THR A 10 -53.21 -0.14 31.83
C THR A 10 -53.02 -0.20 30.31
N GLY A 11 -52.78 -1.32 29.62
CA GLY A 11 -53.18 -2.72 29.80
C GLY A 11 -53.92 -3.18 28.53
N THR A 12 -53.58 -4.35 27.96
CA THR A 12 -54.45 -5.36 27.28
C THR A 12 -53.56 -6.35 26.49
N ILE A 13 -53.55 -7.64 26.88
CA ILE A 13 -54.23 -8.80 26.23
C ILE A 13 -53.61 -9.10 24.84
N THR A 14 -52.99 -10.25 24.61
CA THR A 14 -53.70 -11.49 24.24
C THR A 14 -53.01 -12.78 24.65
N ASP A 15 -53.86 -13.69 25.14
CA ASP A 15 -53.67 -15.10 25.41
C ASP A 15 -53.04 -15.93 24.27
N ASP A 16 -52.35 -16.96 24.76
CA ASP A 16 -51.98 -18.26 24.22
C ASP A 16 -52.98 -18.89 23.23
N ASP A 17 -52.56 -19.11 21.99
CA ASP A 17 -53.08 -20.20 21.14
C ASP A 17 -51.89 -20.85 20.42
N GLY A 18 -51.59 -22.08 20.82
CA GLY A 18 -50.46 -22.84 20.35
C GLY A 18 -50.60 -23.28 18.89
N ALA A 19 -49.56 -23.04 18.12
CA ALA A 19 -49.22 -23.85 16.96
C ALA A 19 -47.70 -23.97 16.88
N THR A 20 -47.19 -25.16 17.17
CA THR A 20 -45.80 -25.54 16.93
C THR A 20 -45.58 -25.60 15.41
N PRO A 21 -44.65 -24.84 14.82
CA PRO A 21 -44.18 -25.12 13.47
C PRO A 21 -43.27 -26.36 13.49
N PRO A 22 -43.35 -27.20 12.44
CA PRO A 22 -42.62 -28.46 12.33
C PRO A 22 -41.11 -28.27 12.20
N GLU A 23 -40.40 -29.31 12.61
CA GLU A 23 -38.95 -29.45 12.57
C GLU A 23 -38.40 -29.34 11.14
N GLY A 24 -37.28 -28.61 11.01
CA GLY A 24 -36.20 -28.83 10.05
C GLY A 24 -36.57 -28.97 8.57
N ASP A 25 -36.36 -27.89 7.82
CA ASP A 25 -35.72 -28.01 6.52
C ASP A 25 -34.39 -27.23 6.57
N SER A 26 -33.32 -28.00 6.46
CA SER A 26 -31.98 -27.55 6.17
C SER A 26 -31.93 -26.92 4.78
N GLU A 27 -31.95 -25.60 4.70
CA GLU A 27 -31.32 -24.86 3.59
C GLU A 27 -30.06 -24.18 4.13
N GLY A 28 -29.17 -25.01 4.67
CA GLY A 28 -27.76 -24.68 4.63
C GLY A 28 -27.32 -24.85 3.19
N ASP A 29 -27.31 -23.75 2.45
CA ASP A 29 -26.24 -23.38 1.54
C ASP A 29 -26.56 -21.95 1.07
N GLU A 30 -26.39 -20.97 1.97
CA GLU A 30 -25.86 -19.71 1.48
C GLU A 30 -24.46 -20.08 1.02
N LEU A 31 -24.39 -20.54 -0.25
CA LEU A 31 -23.17 -20.53 -1.02
C LEU A 31 -22.65 -19.13 -0.78
N ALA A 32 -21.68 -19.03 0.14
CA ALA A 32 -20.73 -17.96 0.07
C ALA A 32 -20.25 -18.10 -1.35
N ASP A 33 -20.76 -17.24 -2.22
CA ASP A 33 -20.00 -16.73 -3.33
C ASP A 33 -18.79 -16.11 -2.63
N SER A 34 -17.86 -16.98 -2.25
CA SER A 34 -16.48 -16.64 -2.11
C SER A 34 -16.19 -16.21 -3.52
N GLU A 35 -16.40 -14.90 -3.77
CA GLU A 35 -15.71 -14.17 -4.81
C GLU A 35 -14.35 -14.84 -4.83
N GLU A 36 -14.12 -15.64 -5.87
CA GLU A 36 -12.83 -16.24 -6.09
C GLU A 36 -11.93 -15.02 -6.12
N ASP A 37 -11.26 -14.75 -5.00
CA ASP A 37 -10.19 -13.77 -4.91
C ASP A 37 -9.21 -14.34 -5.91
N ASP A 38 -9.34 -13.84 -7.13
CA ASP A 38 -8.81 -14.36 -8.37
C ASP A 38 -7.35 -13.98 -8.44
N GLY A 39 -6.61 -14.28 -7.37
CA GLY A 39 -5.17 -14.13 -7.29
C GLY A 39 -4.65 -12.76 -7.71
N GLU A 40 -5.43 -11.67 -7.66
CA GLU A 40 -5.00 -10.43 -8.29
C GLU A 40 -3.66 -9.99 -7.69
N ILE A 41 -2.66 -9.86 -8.56
CA ILE A 41 -1.32 -9.48 -8.13
C ILE A 41 -1.38 -8.13 -7.41
N ALA A 42 -0.85 -8.08 -6.19
CA ALA A 42 -0.88 -6.88 -5.37
C ALA A 42 0.35 -6.77 -4.47
N PHE A 43 0.81 -5.53 -4.24
CA PHE A 43 1.64 -5.23 -3.08
C PHE A 43 0.69 -5.05 -1.91
N GLY A 44 0.48 -6.09 -1.08
CA GLY A 44 -0.51 -6.07 0.00
C GLY A 44 -0.40 -4.83 0.92
N PHE A 45 -1.35 -4.62 1.82
CA PHE A 45 -1.41 -3.40 2.65
C PHE A 45 -0.14 -3.07 3.49
N SER A 46 0.75 -4.04 3.70
CA SER A 46 2.06 -3.84 4.35
C SER A 46 3.20 -3.54 3.37
N GLY A 47 2.95 -3.59 2.07
CA GLY A 47 3.88 -3.35 0.98
C GLY A 47 4.10 -1.87 0.70
N ALA A 48 3.63 -0.93 1.52
CA ALA A 48 3.92 0.48 1.32
C ALA A 48 5.43 0.75 1.45
N VAL A 49 5.98 1.51 0.53
CA VAL A 49 7.36 2.01 0.58
C VAL A 49 7.30 3.48 0.95
N GLU A 50 7.96 3.84 2.04
CA GLU A 50 8.03 5.24 2.49
C GLU A 50 8.84 6.09 1.50
N ASP A 51 8.56 7.39 1.49
CA ASP A 51 9.35 8.35 0.72
C ASP A 51 10.81 8.37 1.19
N GLN A 52 11.74 8.41 0.24
CA GLN A 52 13.16 8.34 0.49
C GLN A 52 13.84 9.68 0.28
N ALA A 53 14.85 9.96 1.09
CA ALA A 53 15.70 11.13 0.95
C ALA A 53 17.18 10.73 0.96
N TYR A 54 17.91 11.10 -0.09
CA TYR A 54 19.33 10.81 -0.25
C TYR A 54 20.16 12.08 -0.43
N THR A 55 21.47 11.94 -0.49
CA THR A 55 22.41 13.03 -0.78
C THR A 55 23.24 12.67 -2.00
N ALA A 56 23.33 13.59 -2.96
CA ALA A 56 24.14 13.42 -4.15
C ALA A 56 25.60 13.11 -3.79
N GLY A 57 26.24 12.20 -4.53
CA GLY A 57 27.61 11.76 -4.31
C GLY A 57 27.80 10.81 -3.11
N THR A 58 26.75 10.48 -2.36
CA THR A 58 26.83 9.54 -1.22
C THR A 58 26.11 8.24 -1.57
N ALA A 59 26.79 7.10 -1.39
CA ALA A 59 26.18 5.79 -1.62
C ALA A 59 24.98 5.59 -0.68
N ILE A 60 23.84 5.16 -1.23
CA ILE A 60 22.64 4.93 -0.44
C ILE A 60 22.75 3.64 0.37
N SER A 61 21.99 3.55 1.46
CA SER A 61 21.66 2.24 2.00
C SER A 61 20.78 1.51 0.99
N ALA A 62 21.09 0.25 0.73
CA ALA A 62 20.29 -0.58 -0.17
C ALA A 62 18.83 -0.61 0.30
N LEU A 63 17.91 -0.19 -0.57
CA LEU A 63 16.48 -0.18 -0.32
C LEU A 63 15.87 -1.44 -0.92
N VAL A 64 15.35 -2.32 -0.07
CA VAL A 64 14.66 -3.55 -0.51
C VAL A 64 13.18 -3.24 -0.67
N LEU A 65 12.65 -3.45 -1.87
CA LEU A 65 11.25 -3.27 -2.21
C LEU A 65 10.43 -4.53 -1.89
N PRO A 66 9.14 -4.38 -1.56
CA PRO A 66 8.30 -5.49 -1.17
C PRO A 66 8.04 -6.48 -2.30
N GLU A 67 7.64 -7.69 -1.92
CA GLU A 67 7.13 -8.69 -2.86
C GLU A 67 5.69 -8.37 -3.24
N ALA A 68 5.35 -8.67 -4.49
CA ALA A 68 3.96 -8.81 -4.86
C ALA A 68 3.43 -10.17 -4.40
N THR A 69 2.20 -10.20 -3.91
CA THR A 69 1.43 -11.39 -3.55
C THR A 69 0.31 -11.61 -4.56
N GLY A 70 -0.31 -12.79 -4.58
CA GLY A 70 -1.41 -13.11 -5.51
C GLY A 70 -0.93 -13.66 -6.86
N ALA A 71 0.23 -13.22 -7.34
CA ALA A 71 0.74 -13.52 -8.68
C ALA A 71 0.63 -14.98 -9.15
N GLU A 72 0.23 -15.15 -10.41
CA GLU A 72 0.23 -16.43 -11.09
C GLU A 72 1.52 -16.64 -11.90
N GLY A 73 2.38 -17.54 -11.42
CA GLY A 73 3.61 -17.94 -12.11
C GLY A 73 4.85 -17.10 -11.72
N GLU A 74 5.74 -16.87 -12.68
CA GLU A 74 6.94 -16.05 -12.47
C GLU A 74 6.58 -14.56 -12.49
N VAL A 75 7.16 -13.81 -11.55
CA VAL A 75 6.94 -12.36 -11.41
C VAL A 75 8.16 -11.59 -11.92
N THR A 76 7.92 -10.67 -12.84
CA THR A 76 8.92 -9.72 -13.34
C THR A 76 8.76 -8.37 -12.65
N TYR A 77 9.83 -7.93 -11.98
CA TYR A 77 9.87 -6.63 -11.32
C TYR A 77 10.57 -5.58 -12.16
N ARG A 78 10.02 -4.35 -12.18
CA ARG A 78 10.57 -3.20 -12.89
C ARG A 78 10.43 -1.93 -12.06
N VAL A 79 11.39 -1.02 -12.20
CA VAL A 79 11.32 0.32 -11.63
C VAL A 79 11.59 1.34 -12.73
N SER A 80 10.80 2.41 -12.78
CA SER A 80 11.02 3.55 -13.67
C SER A 80 11.40 4.82 -12.91
N ASP A 81 11.89 5.82 -13.64
CA ASP A 81 12.13 7.18 -13.13
C ASP A 81 13.18 7.30 -12.01
N LEU A 82 14.08 6.31 -11.91
CA LEU A 82 15.18 6.35 -10.94
C LEU A 82 16.14 7.52 -11.22
N PRO A 83 16.51 8.29 -10.17
CA PRO A 83 17.59 9.27 -10.26
C PRO A 83 18.88 8.68 -10.81
N ALA A 84 19.62 9.47 -11.59
CA ALA A 84 20.89 9.04 -12.18
C ALA A 84 21.88 8.55 -11.11
N GLY A 85 22.54 7.42 -11.37
CA GLY A 85 23.48 6.78 -10.46
C GLY A 85 22.85 5.76 -9.50
N LEU A 86 21.52 5.65 -9.46
CA LEU A 86 20.81 4.55 -8.82
C LEU A 86 20.54 3.41 -9.81
N VAL A 87 20.56 2.19 -9.30
CA VAL A 87 20.34 0.96 -10.06
C VAL A 87 19.37 0.07 -9.29
N PHE A 88 18.41 -0.49 -10.01
CA PHE A 88 17.49 -1.50 -9.50
C PHE A 88 17.93 -2.90 -9.92
N ASP A 89 18.09 -3.79 -8.94
CA ASP A 89 18.27 -5.22 -9.16
C ASP A 89 16.91 -5.93 -8.99
N ALA A 90 16.38 -6.46 -10.10
CA ALA A 90 15.08 -7.13 -10.11
C ALA A 90 15.10 -8.50 -9.39
N ALA A 91 16.25 -9.18 -9.33
CA ALA A 91 16.37 -10.48 -8.68
C ALA A 91 16.33 -10.36 -7.16
N THR A 92 16.91 -9.27 -6.61
CA THR A 92 16.88 -9.00 -5.16
C THR A 92 15.88 -7.91 -4.77
N ARG A 93 15.14 -7.35 -5.73
CA ARG A 93 14.21 -6.22 -5.54
C ARG A 93 14.87 -5.05 -4.82
N THR A 94 16.12 -4.78 -5.12
CA THR A 94 16.93 -3.84 -4.34
C THR A 94 17.34 -2.64 -5.20
N ILE A 95 17.06 -1.43 -4.70
CA ILE A 95 17.64 -0.21 -5.25
C ILE A 95 18.94 0.08 -4.50
N SER A 96 20.02 0.28 -5.24
CA SER A 96 21.35 0.58 -4.70
C SER A 96 22.11 1.54 -5.60
N GLY A 97 23.25 2.03 -5.15
CA GLY A 97 24.12 2.91 -5.94
C GLY A 97 24.41 4.24 -5.25
N THR A 98 24.86 5.20 -6.06
CA THR A 98 25.27 6.53 -5.60
C THR A 98 24.62 7.56 -6.51
N PRO A 99 23.64 8.35 -6.03
CA PRO A 99 23.00 9.39 -6.83
C PRO A 99 24.05 10.39 -7.34
N GLU A 100 24.04 10.67 -8.64
CA GLU A 100 25.05 11.53 -9.26
C GLU A 100 24.75 13.02 -9.05
N ALA A 101 23.47 13.39 -9.14
CA ALA A 101 23.01 14.77 -9.06
C ALA A 101 21.81 14.91 -8.12
N ALA A 102 21.63 16.11 -7.58
CA ALA A 102 20.42 16.48 -6.85
C ALA A 102 19.22 16.51 -7.80
N THR A 103 18.04 16.21 -7.26
CA THR A 103 16.77 16.34 -7.98
C THR A 103 16.11 17.67 -7.65
N ASP A 104 15.36 18.24 -8.59
CA ASP A 104 14.54 19.45 -8.38
C ASP A 104 13.26 19.10 -7.60
N GLY A 105 13.41 18.56 -6.40
CA GLY A 105 12.32 18.10 -5.53
C GLY A 105 12.12 16.58 -5.55
N ALA A 106 10.92 16.16 -5.16
CA ALA A 106 10.52 14.77 -5.09
C ALA A 106 10.27 14.21 -6.50
N VAL A 107 10.94 13.11 -6.83
CA VAL A 107 10.72 12.34 -8.06
C VAL A 107 9.85 11.14 -7.71
N GLU A 108 8.71 11.02 -8.37
CA GLU A 108 7.83 9.86 -8.22
C GLU A 108 8.46 8.65 -8.91
N ILE A 109 8.62 7.58 -8.16
CA ILE A 109 9.16 6.30 -8.62
C ILE A 109 8.01 5.33 -8.76
N THR A 110 7.93 4.67 -9.91
CA THR A 110 6.95 3.61 -10.15
C THR A 110 7.64 2.25 -10.06
N TYR A 111 7.24 1.45 -9.09
CA TYR A 111 7.63 0.06 -8.94
C TYR A 111 6.48 -0.84 -9.41
N MET A 112 6.80 -1.74 -10.33
CA MET A 112 5.83 -2.59 -11.01
C MET A 112 6.21 -4.05 -10.85
N ALA A 113 5.21 -4.89 -10.59
CA ALA A 113 5.32 -6.34 -10.64
C ALA A 113 4.33 -6.85 -11.67
N GLU A 114 4.80 -7.65 -12.61
CA GLU A 114 4.00 -8.27 -13.67
C GLU A 114 4.12 -9.78 -13.55
N ASP A 115 3.00 -10.50 -13.53
CA ASP A 115 3.00 -11.97 -13.49
C ASP A 115 3.08 -12.61 -14.88
N SER A 116 2.99 -13.94 -14.94
CA SER A 116 3.08 -14.68 -16.21
C SER A 116 1.78 -14.65 -17.02
N VAL A 117 0.68 -14.20 -16.43
CA VAL A 117 -0.65 -14.11 -17.04
C VAL A 117 -0.89 -12.69 -17.60
N GLY A 118 -0.05 -11.74 -17.21
CA GLY A 118 -0.03 -10.34 -17.68
C GLY A 118 -0.70 -9.37 -16.73
N GLU A 119 -1.00 -9.79 -15.50
CA GLU A 119 -1.52 -8.92 -14.46
C GLU A 119 -0.41 -8.06 -13.88
N VAL A 120 -0.75 -6.84 -13.47
CA VAL A 120 0.24 -5.84 -13.07
C VAL A 120 -0.14 -5.17 -11.76
N ALA A 121 0.71 -5.35 -10.74
CA ALA A 121 0.66 -4.56 -9.52
C ALA A 121 1.57 -3.34 -9.66
N THR A 122 1.08 -2.19 -9.22
CA THR A 122 1.85 -0.94 -9.21
C THR A 122 1.92 -0.37 -7.81
N LEU A 123 3.12 0.09 -7.44
CA LEU A 123 3.38 0.81 -6.21
C LEU A 123 4.21 2.06 -6.53
N THR A 124 3.78 3.20 -5.99
CA THR A 124 4.49 4.47 -6.15
C THR A 124 5.02 4.96 -4.82
N PHE A 125 6.19 5.61 -4.87
CA PHE A 125 6.82 6.29 -3.74
C PHE A 125 7.74 7.38 -4.26
N SER A 126 8.08 8.36 -3.43
CA SER A 126 8.95 9.46 -3.87
C SER A 126 10.41 9.26 -3.46
N ILE A 127 11.34 9.67 -4.33
CA ILE A 127 12.75 9.84 -3.98
C ILE A 127 13.14 11.30 -4.15
N THR A 128 13.72 11.89 -3.10
CA THR A 128 14.36 13.22 -3.14
C THR A 128 15.86 13.08 -2.98
N VAL A 129 16.65 13.61 -3.92
CA VAL A 129 18.11 13.68 -3.79
C VAL A 129 18.53 15.10 -3.46
N ASN A 130 19.05 15.31 -2.26
CA ASN A 130 19.56 16.59 -1.80
C ASN A 130 20.97 16.85 -2.36
N PRO A 131 21.35 18.12 -2.59
CA PRO A 131 22.70 18.47 -2.99
C PRO A 131 23.73 18.06 -1.94
N ALA A 132 24.93 17.69 -2.39
CA ALA A 132 26.07 17.47 -1.50
C ALA A 132 26.45 18.78 -0.80
N LEU A 133 26.84 18.68 0.48
CA LEU A 133 27.37 19.84 1.21
C LEU A 133 28.77 20.19 0.65
N SER A 134 28.84 21.25 -0.15
CA SER A 134 30.12 21.86 -0.56
C SER A 134 30.55 22.90 0.46
N PHE A 135 31.72 22.70 1.07
CA PHE A 135 32.37 23.71 1.92
C PHE A 135 33.32 24.63 1.12
N GLY A 136 33.32 24.55 -0.22
CA GLY A 136 34.32 25.17 -1.09
C GLY A 136 33.96 26.56 -1.65
N ASP A 137 32.69 26.96 -1.65
CA ASP A 137 32.23 28.20 -2.29
C ASP A 137 32.48 29.49 -1.47
N PHE A 138 33.23 29.42 -0.37
CA PHE A 138 33.51 30.57 0.50
C PHE A 138 34.99 31.00 0.56
N PHE A 139 35.89 30.30 -0.17
CA PHE A 139 37.34 30.57 -0.12
C PHE A 139 37.96 31.06 -1.44
N ASP A 140 37.16 31.39 -2.47
CA ASP A 140 37.67 32.24 -3.57
C ASP A 140 37.71 33.70 -3.13
N LEU A 141 38.59 33.99 -2.17
CA LEU A 141 39.16 35.32 -2.00
C LEU A 141 40.49 35.27 -2.74
N SER A 142 40.42 35.43 -4.06
CA SER A 142 41.58 35.83 -4.85
C SER A 142 42.17 37.09 -4.22
N ASN A 143 43.23 36.90 -3.42
CA ASN A 143 44.04 37.93 -2.77
C ASN A 143 45.21 38.34 -3.68
#